data_AF-A0A3A8JRK9-F1
#
_entry.id   AF-A0A3A8JRK9-F1
#
_cell.length_a   1.000
_cell.length_b   1.000
_cell.length_c   1.000
_cell.angle_alpha   90.00
_cell.angle_beta   90.00
_cell.angle_gamma   90.00
#
_symmetry.space_group_name_H-M   'P 1'
#
loop_
_entity.id
_entity.type
_entity.pdbx_description
1 polymer ?
#
loop_
_entity_poly.entity_id
_entity_poly.type
_entity_poly.pdbx_seq_one_letter_code
_entity_poly.pdbx_strand_id
1 'polypeptide(L)'
;LVYEGPGKITLADKPKPALQAPGDAVVRVTLTTICGTDLHIIKGDVPTCEPGRTLGHEGVGVVESVGAAVTSLQRGDHVLISCISSCGKCANCRRGMYSHCETGGWILGHRIDGVQAEYVRIPHAETSLYKL
;
A
#
# COMPACT_ATOMS: atom_id res chain seq x y z
N LEU A 1 -11.37 2.52 -5.72
CA LEU A 1 -11.21 2.85 -7.15
C LEU A 1 -10.34 1.78 -7.80
N VAL A 2 -10.87 1.05 -8.79
CA VAL A 2 -10.21 -0.09 -9.43
C VAL A 2 -9.85 0.25 -10.87
N TYR A 3 -8.60 0.03 -11.23
CA TYR A 3 -8.08 0.11 -12.59
C TYR A 3 -8.44 -1.13 -13.38
N GLU A 4 -9.06 -0.97 -14.55
CA GLU A 4 -9.57 -2.05 -15.42
C GLU A 4 -8.84 -2.09 -16.78
N GLY A 5 -7.72 -1.37 -16.90
CA GLY A 5 -6.99 -1.16 -18.15
C GLY A 5 -6.95 0.30 -18.58
N PRO A 6 -6.20 0.62 -19.65
CA PRO A 6 -5.99 2.00 -20.09
C PRO A 6 -7.31 2.75 -20.31
N GLY A 7 -7.41 3.93 -19.69
CA GLY A 7 -8.59 4.80 -19.71
C GLY A 7 -9.79 4.32 -18.91
N LYS A 8 -9.69 3.17 -18.23
CA LYS A 8 -10.85 2.52 -17.58
C LYS A 8 -10.63 2.37 -16.07
N ILE A 9 -11.45 3.07 -15.31
CA ILE A 9 -11.54 2.96 -13.85
C ILE A 9 -12.99 2.73 -13.43
N THR A 10 -13.18 1.93 -12.39
CA THR A 10 -14.50 1.59 -11.86
C THR A 10 -14.50 1.75 -10.34
N LEU A 11 -15.62 2.20 -9.80
CA LEU A 11 -15.90 2.02 -8.38
C LEU A 11 -16.51 0.62 -8.20
N ALA A 12 -15.81 -0.26 -7.50
CA ALA A 12 -16.20 -1.65 -7.34
C ALA A 12 -16.04 -2.08 -5.88
N ASP A 13 -16.96 -2.92 -5.41
CA ASP A 13 -16.84 -3.59 -4.13
C ASP A 13 -15.77 -4.68 -4.20
N LYS A 14 -14.91 -4.75 -3.19
CA LYS A 14 -13.89 -5.80 -3.04
C LYS A 14 -13.96 -6.38 -1.62
N PRO A 15 -13.58 -7.66 -1.43
CA PRO A 15 -13.40 -8.19 -0.10
C PRO A 15 -12.44 -7.35 0.72
N LYS A 16 -12.73 -7.15 2.01
CA LYS A 16 -11.80 -6.51 2.95
C LYS A 16 -10.47 -7.28 2.91
N PRO A 17 -9.33 -6.59 2.78
CA PRO A 17 -8.03 -7.26 2.72
C PRO A 17 -7.75 -8.01 4.03
N ALA A 18 -7.17 -9.19 3.89
CA ALA A 18 -6.66 -9.98 5.01
C ALA A 18 -5.14 -9.81 5.15
N LEU A 19 -4.62 -10.13 6.34
CA LEU A 19 -3.19 -10.28 6.55
C LEU A 19 -2.68 -11.47 5.73
N GLN A 20 -1.59 -11.28 4.99
CA GLN A 20 -0.98 -12.34 4.15
C GLN A 20 0.34 -12.84 4.74
N ALA A 21 1.04 -11.99 5.51
CA ALA A 21 2.27 -12.33 6.20
C ALA A 21 2.27 -11.84 7.66
N PRO A 22 3.08 -12.44 8.56
CA PRO A 22 3.18 -12.01 9.95
C PRO A 22 3.62 -10.55 10.15
N GLY A 23 4.31 -9.95 9.17
CA GLY A 23 4.75 -8.55 9.22
C GLY A 23 3.80 -7.54 8.56
N ASP A 24 2.60 -7.98 8.15
CA ASP A 24 1.60 -7.11 7.52
C ASP A 24 0.78 -6.35 8.57
N ALA A 25 0.12 -5.28 8.13
CA ALA A 25 -1.00 -4.66 8.84
C ALA A 25 -2.16 -4.41 7.87
N VAL A 26 -3.38 -4.38 8.40
CA VAL A 26 -4.54 -3.81 7.71
C VAL A 26 -4.83 -2.44 8.31
N VAL A 27 -5.00 -1.45 7.45
CA VAL A 27 -5.32 -0.07 7.85
C VAL A 27 -6.69 0.28 7.27
N ARG A 28 -7.57 0.83 8.12
CA ARG A 28 -8.78 1.52 7.67
C ARG A 28 -8.37 2.91 7.21
N VAL A 29 -8.47 3.17 5.92
CA VAL A 29 -8.08 4.43 5.32
C VAL A 29 -9.08 5.50 5.76
N THR A 30 -8.55 6.67 6.15
CA THR A 30 -9.38 7.83 6.54
C THR A 30 -9.32 8.93 5.49
N LEU A 31 -8.15 9.15 4.91
CA LEU A 31 -7.91 10.11 3.85
C LEU A 31 -6.88 9.52 2.87
N THR A 32 -7.07 9.83 1.59
CA THR A 32 -6.16 9.48 0.51
C THR A 32 -6.24 10.55 -0.58
N THR A 33 -5.16 10.69 -1.35
CA THR A 33 -5.05 11.67 -2.43
C THR A 33 -4.88 10.98 -3.79
N ILE A 34 -4.95 11.79 -4.84
CA ILE A 34 -4.64 11.37 -6.21
C ILE A 34 -3.27 11.92 -6.56
N CYS A 35 -2.36 11.03 -6.94
CA CYS A 35 -1.03 11.39 -7.38
C CYS A 35 -0.98 11.45 -8.92
N GLY A 36 -0.03 12.22 -9.48
CA GLY A 36 0.23 12.21 -10.93
C GLY A 36 0.53 10.81 -11.47
N THR A 37 1.15 9.95 -10.67
CA THR A 37 1.42 8.56 -11.02
C THR A 37 0.15 7.74 -11.22
N ASP A 38 -0.93 8.01 -10.48
CA ASP A 38 -2.22 7.34 -10.70
C ASP A 38 -2.75 7.68 -12.11
N LEU A 39 -2.58 8.91 -12.56
CA LEU A 39 -2.97 9.36 -13.90
C LEU A 39 -2.13 8.67 -14.98
N HIS A 40 -0.83 8.49 -14.76
CA HIS A 40 0.04 7.73 -15.66
C HIS A 40 -0.36 6.25 -15.74
N ILE A 41 -0.75 5.63 -14.62
CA ILE A 41 -1.30 4.26 -14.63
C ILE A 41 -2.59 4.21 -15.44
N ILE A 42 -3.53 5.13 -15.18
CA ILE A 42 -4.82 5.19 -15.90
C ILE A 42 -4.59 5.38 -17.40
N LYS A 43 -3.61 6.19 -17.81
CA LYS A 43 -3.26 6.41 -19.23
C LYS A 43 -2.62 5.17 -19.89
N GLY A 44 -2.14 4.20 -19.10
CA GLY A 44 -1.42 3.03 -19.59
C GLY A 44 0.09 3.23 -19.75
N ASP A 45 0.65 4.32 -19.21
CA ASP A 45 2.10 4.59 -19.26
C ASP A 45 2.90 3.64 -18.34
N VAL A 46 2.22 2.93 -17.43
CA VAL A 46 2.79 1.96 -16.49
C VAL A 46 2.24 0.55 -16.82
N PRO A 47 2.80 -0.15 -17.82
CA PRO A 47 2.27 -1.43 -18.31
C PRO A 47 2.37 -2.56 -17.29
N THR A 48 3.16 -2.37 -16.24
CA THR A 48 3.34 -3.31 -15.14
C THR A 48 2.20 -3.29 -14.11
N CYS A 49 1.29 -2.33 -14.20
CA CYS A 49 0.06 -2.31 -13.39
C CYS A 49 -1.03 -3.13 -14.09
N GLU A 50 -1.50 -4.19 -13.42
CA GLU A 50 -2.47 -5.12 -13.99
C GLU A 50 -3.91 -4.65 -13.75
N PRO A 51 -4.85 -4.92 -14.67
CA PRO A 51 -6.29 -4.74 -14.41
C PRO A 51 -6.77 -5.46 -13.15
N GLY A 52 -7.81 -4.92 -12.51
CA GLY A 52 -8.33 -5.36 -11.20
C GLY A 52 -7.64 -4.70 -10.00
N ARG A 53 -6.70 -3.77 -10.25
CA ARG A 53 -5.91 -3.12 -9.21
C ARG A 53 -6.61 -1.94 -8.56
N THR A 54 -6.73 -1.96 -7.24
CA THR A 54 -7.03 -0.75 -6.46
C THR A 54 -5.86 0.22 -6.52
N LEU A 55 -6.09 1.46 -6.95
CA LEU A 55 -5.05 2.48 -7.10
C LEU A 55 -4.73 3.22 -5.79
N GLY A 56 -3.76 4.14 -5.85
CA GLY A 56 -3.38 5.04 -4.77
C GLY A 56 -2.24 4.51 -3.90
N HIS A 57 -1.34 5.41 -3.55
CA HIS A 57 -0.19 5.15 -2.68
C HIS A 57 0.07 6.29 -1.67
N GLU A 58 -0.88 7.21 -1.53
CA GLU A 58 -0.81 8.35 -0.63
C GLU A 58 -2.01 8.31 0.31
N GLY A 59 -1.79 8.01 1.60
CA GLY A 59 -2.90 7.88 2.54
C GLY A 59 -2.50 7.90 4.01
N VAL A 60 -3.51 8.18 4.83
CA VAL A 60 -3.46 8.08 6.30
C VAL A 60 -4.66 7.29 6.78
N GLY A 61 -4.52 6.61 7.90
CA GLY A 61 -5.59 5.77 8.42
C GLY A 61 -5.40 5.35 9.86
N VAL A 62 -6.26 4.42 10.27
CA VAL A 62 -6.23 3.82 11.60
C VAL A 62 -5.95 2.34 11.45
N VAL A 63 -4.97 1.82 12.18
CA VAL A 63 -4.63 0.40 12.20
C VAL A 63 -5.85 -0.40 12.64
N GLU A 64 -6.26 -1.34 11.81
CA GLU A 64 -7.42 -2.20 12.01
C GLU A 64 -6.99 -3.56 12.59
N SER A 65 -5.90 -4.13 12.07
CA SER A 65 -5.27 -5.34 12.57
C SER A 65 -3.78 -5.39 12.18
N VAL A 66 -3.01 -6.18 12.93
CA VAL A 66 -1.57 -6.39 12.68
C VAL A 66 -1.25 -7.88 12.67
N GLY A 67 -0.23 -8.26 11.91
CA GLY A 67 0.31 -9.61 11.90
C GLY A 67 1.11 -9.92 13.16
N ALA A 68 1.32 -11.21 13.42
CA ALA A 68 1.93 -11.70 14.66
C ALA A 68 3.40 -11.27 14.88
N ALA A 69 4.09 -10.78 13.86
CA ALA A 69 5.46 -10.28 13.95
C ALA A 69 5.55 -8.76 14.07
N VAL A 70 4.42 -8.04 14.08
CA VAL A 70 4.37 -6.59 14.28
C VAL A 70 4.26 -6.30 15.77
N THR A 71 5.19 -5.53 16.31
CA THR A 71 5.29 -5.27 17.77
C THR A 71 5.18 -3.79 18.12
N SER A 72 5.48 -2.91 17.17
CA SER A 72 5.47 -1.44 17.33
C SER A 72 4.12 -0.77 17.06
N LEU A 73 3.15 -1.52 16.54
CA LEU A 73 1.83 -1.03 16.14
C LEU A 73 0.72 -1.91 16.72
N GLN A 74 -0.43 -1.31 17.01
CA GLN A 74 -1.63 -1.99 17.48
C GLN A 74 -2.90 -1.38 16.88
N ARG A 75 -4.01 -2.12 16.97
CA ARG A 75 -5.33 -1.64 16.54
C ARG A 75 -5.65 -0.29 17.21
N GLY A 76 -6.14 0.67 16.43
CA GLY A 76 -6.48 2.01 16.89
C GLY A 76 -5.39 3.05 16.70
N ASP A 77 -4.15 2.65 16.41
CA ASP A 77 -3.08 3.59 16.10
C ASP A 77 -3.37 4.37 14.82
N HIS A 78 -3.21 5.69 14.87
CA HIS A 78 -3.27 6.55 13.69
C HIS A 78 -1.92 6.51 12.98
N VAL A 79 -1.92 6.29 11.67
CA VAL A 79 -0.70 6.07 10.90
C VAL A 79 -0.72 6.80 9.56
N LEU A 80 0.45 7.33 9.18
CA LEU A 80 0.79 7.67 7.81
C LEU A 80 1.28 6.42 7.08
N ILE A 81 0.79 6.24 5.85
CA ILE A 81 1.12 5.10 5.00
C ILE A 81 2.20 5.54 4.01
N SER A 82 3.37 4.90 4.06
CA SER A 82 4.42 5.18 3.09
C SER A 82 4.03 4.70 1.69
N CYS A 83 4.29 5.53 0.67
CA CYS A 83 4.18 5.10 -0.73
C CYS A 83 5.23 4.05 -1.12
N ILE A 84 6.29 3.92 -0.32
CA ILE A 84 7.37 2.94 -0.47
C ILE A 84 7.33 1.96 0.70
N SER A 85 7.07 0.68 0.42
CA SER A 85 7.19 -0.35 1.44
C SER A 85 8.65 -0.81 1.54
N SER A 86 9.16 -1.02 2.74
CA SER A 86 10.56 -1.43 2.92
C SER A 86 10.64 -2.62 3.87
N CYS A 87 11.45 -3.63 3.58
CA CYS A 87 11.56 -4.81 4.46
C CYS A 87 12.55 -4.62 5.61
N GLY A 88 13.32 -3.52 5.60
CA GLY A 88 14.37 -3.22 6.58
C GLY A 88 15.59 -4.15 6.57
N LYS A 89 15.58 -5.24 5.78
CA LYS A 89 16.53 -6.36 5.92
C LYS A 89 17.38 -6.66 4.68
N CYS A 90 16.89 -6.38 3.47
CA CYS A 90 17.65 -6.65 2.23
C CYS A 90 18.85 -5.70 2.07
N ALA A 91 19.76 -6.00 1.13
CA ALA A 91 20.96 -5.20 0.90
C ALA A 91 20.63 -3.73 0.58
N ASN A 92 19.57 -3.49 -0.19
CA ASN A 92 19.13 -2.13 -0.53
C ASN A 92 18.56 -1.38 0.68
N CYS A 93 17.74 -2.04 1.52
CA CYS A 93 17.22 -1.45 2.74
C CYS A 93 18.34 -1.11 3.74
N ARG A 94 19.34 -1.98 3.91
CA ARG A 94 20.50 -1.69 4.78
C ARG A 94 21.33 -0.49 4.32
N ARG A 95 21.24 -0.14 3.04
CA ARG A 95 21.88 1.05 2.44
C ARG A 95 20.97 2.28 2.43
N GLY A 96 19.78 2.21 3.01
CA GLY A 96 18.78 3.29 2.97
C GLY A 96 18.08 3.47 1.61
N MET A 97 18.27 2.55 0.66
CA MET A 97 17.68 2.60 -0.68
C MET A 97 16.33 1.88 -0.72
N TYR A 98 15.37 2.34 0.10
CA TYR A 98 14.09 1.64 0.32
C TYR A 98 13.24 1.48 -0.94
N SER A 99 13.34 2.40 -1.91
CA SER A 99 12.66 2.31 -3.20
C SER A 99 13.07 1.07 -4.03
N HIS A 100 14.25 0.51 -3.75
CA HIS A 100 14.80 -0.68 -4.39
C HIS A 100 14.67 -1.93 -3.48
N CYS A 101 13.78 -1.90 -2.48
CA CYS A 101 13.55 -3.04 -1.62
C CYS A 101 13.10 -4.27 -2.43
N GLU A 102 13.72 -5.43 -2.19
CA GLU A 102 13.49 -6.66 -2.97
C GLU A 102 12.07 -7.23 -2.79
N THR A 103 11.50 -7.08 -1.59
CA THR A 103 10.14 -7.55 -1.25
C THR A 103 9.19 -6.39 -0.95
N GLY A 104 9.55 -5.19 -1.43
CA GLY A 104 8.85 -3.94 -1.19
C GLY A 104 9.06 -2.99 -2.38
N GLY A 105 9.41 -1.74 -2.11
CA GLY A 105 9.58 -0.69 -3.10
C GLY A 105 8.25 0.01 -3.39
N TRP A 106 8.14 0.57 -4.60
CA TRP A 106 6.90 1.18 -5.08
C TRP A 106 5.92 0.11 -5.58
N ILE A 107 5.30 -0.59 -4.64
CA ILE A 107 4.33 -1.65 -4.91
C ILE A 107 2.89 -1.26 -4.58
N LEU A 108 2.69 -0.33 -3.64
CA LEU A 108 1.36 0.09 -3.20
C LEU A 108 0.62 0.79 -4.35
N GLY A 109 -0.59 0.34 -4.68
CA GLY A 109 -1.35 0.87 -5.82
C GLY A 109 -0.75 0.53 -7.20
N HIS A 110 0.31 -0.28 -7.27
CA HIS A 110 1.01 -0.65 -8.51
C HIS A 110 1.24 -2.16 -8.69
N ARG A 111 1.86 -2.84 -7.72
CA ARG A 111 2.01 -4.32 -7.68
C ARG A 111 1.13 -5.02 -6.65
N ILE A 112 0.66 -4.30 -5.63
CA ILE A 112 -0.45 -4.70 -4.74
C ILE A 112 -1.54 -3.64 -4.68
N ASP A 113 -2.72 -3.98 -4.16
CA ASP A 113 -3.84 -3.06 -3.95
C ASP A 113 -3.44 -1.85 -3.07
N GLY A 114 -3.88 -0.66 -3.50
CA GLY A 114 -3.55 0.64 -2.93
C GLY A 114 -4.58 1.22 -1.97
N VAL A 115 -4.40 2.52 -1.67
CA VAL A 115 -5.12 3.24 -0.61
C VAL A 115 -6.38 3.98 -1.06
N GLN A 116 -6.71 4.01 -2.36
CA GLN A 116 -8.00 4.55 -2.83
C GLN A 116 -9.16 3.57 -2.62
N ALA A 117 -9.32 3.14 -1.36
CA ALA A 117 -10.33 2.20 -0.85
C ALA A 117 -10.54 2.43 0.65
N GLU A 118 -11.54 1.77 1.25
CA GLU A 118 -11.83 1.89 2.69
C GLU A 118 -10.81 1.18 3.59
N TYR A 119 -10.20 0.12 3.08
CA TYR A 119 -9.19 -0.68 3.78
C TYR A 119 -8.06 -1.06 2.84
N VAL A 120 -6.85 -1.14 3.40
CA VAL A 120 -5.64 -1.51 2.65
C VAL A 120 -4.76 -2.45 3.48
N ARG A 121 -4.08 -3.38 2.83
CA ARG A 121 -3.01 -4.19 3.44
C ARG A 121 -1.67 -3.54 3.18
N ILE A 122 -0.90 -3.33 4.23
CA ILE A 122 0.45 -2.76 4.16
C ILE A 122 1.46 -3.84 4.56
N PRO A 123 2.33 -4.30 3.63
CA PRO A 123 3.41 -5.20 3.96
C PRO A 123 4.54 -4.47 4.69
N HIS A 124 5.30 -5.21 5.49
CA HIS A 124 6.42 -4.68 6.31
C HIS A 124 5.97 -3.47 7.14
N ALA A 125 4.91 -3.66 7.92
CA ALA A 125 4.19 -2.60 8.61
C ALA A 125 5.10 -1.72 9.47
N GLU A 126 6.02 -2.31 10.23
CA GLU A 126 6.92 -1.59 11.15
C GLU A 126 7.86 -0.61 10.46
N THR A 127 8.08 -0.77 9.15
CA THR A 127 9.00 0.02 8.34
C THR A 127 8.30 0.74 7.18
N SER A 128 6.97 0.66 7.14
CA SER A 128 6.14 1.25 6.08
C SER A 128 4.94 2.06 6.61
N LEU A 129 4.66 1.97 7.92
CA LEU A 129 3.68 2.78 8.64
C LEU A 129 4.39 3.65 9.68
N TYR A 130 3.98 4.91 9.76
CA TYR A 130 4.52 5.86 10.71
C TYR A 130 3.40 6.36 11.62
N LYS A 131 3.51 6.09 12.92
CA LYS A 131 2.53 6.55 13.92
C LYS A 131 2.47 8.08 13.96
N LEU A 132 1.25 8.61 14.00
CA LEU A 132 0.94 10.05 14.10
C LEU A 132 0.70 10.46 15.56
#